data_AF-A0A1Q7YA32-F1
#
_entry.id   AF-A0A1Q7YA32-F1
#
_cell.length_a   1.000
_cell.length_b   1.000
_cell.length_c   1.000
_cell.angle_alpha   90.00
_cell.angle_beta   90.00
_cell.angle_gamma   90.00
#
_symmetry.space_group_name_H-M   'P 1'
#
loop_
_entity.id
_entity.type
_entity.pdbx_description
1 polymer ?
#
loop_
_entity_poly.entity_id
_entity_poly.type
_entity_poly.pdbx_seq_one_letter_code
_entity_poly.pdbx_strand_id
1 'polypeptide(L)'
;MQTVQQAIADVLNARERDLVDLYEIYDHFYEPGAGGFDPSQALLRLTSVSGVTWNNHSYRRQSVGRSDIDRSMGPTFNSVSFKLTNVDRFMAAFILTHDIEGMRLVVRTVSKGTPANSTASVVIFTGRLDKPGEIDKRTCPMSAKQDLASVQHVVPWREFEQSCPLVFKGPDCLGTETLAEKSAEYQAATTCDHARDGDCARFANTKFFQGFRFNPISGTFRYQTTETKRFLLFFTKKKTVWRDGQWSSEDLTPYGHKVSFALGRVQAPLVPIEIADHGDSLRFRGAIGEGPLDAITNVKNQSGGPSPTSLTTHLGEYGGEGTQTADPLFPNSDLYSRTANVTGLVGGGSFTAKDPMPDITVTARGMRAPLPDAGGVFNQTGWTDNPAYLTRYVLTDPRLFNISPNLIDDAVCFDTAKFCDEPLIDDSNGERLFVPAAQASEFGTGPEQARRFRSTGLLDSRWYRYHLGLAAELPEFIAATRSTRFSQTRRRPLTFFSKSYCRPSVAISPSTRRGSSRFAASDP
;
A
#
# COMPACT_ATOMS: atom_id res chain seq x y z
N MET A 1 15.77 -9.47 -8.85
CA MET A 1 16.86 -10.29 -9.43
C MET A 1 16.57 -10.34 -10.92
N GLN A 2 17.46 -9.91 -11.81
CA GLN A 2 17.18 -9.93 -13.26
C GLN A 2 17.41 -11.34 -13.79
N THR A 3 16.43 -11.89 -14.52
CA THR A 3 16.60 -13.17 -15.21
C THR A 3 17.59 -12.96 -16.35
N VAL A 4 18.81 -13.45 -16.19
CA VAL A 4 19.86 -13.38 -17.21
C VAL A 4 19.73 -14.61 -18.10
N GLN A 5 19.59 -14.42 -19.41
CA GLN A 5 19.58 -15.54 -20.34
C GLN A 5 20.90 -16.31 -20.26
N GLN A 6 20.84 -17.64 -20.32
CA GLN A 6 22.00 -18.53 -20.13
C GLN A 6 23.20 -18.13 -20.99
N ALA A 7 22.97 -17.72 -22.25
CA ALA A 7 24.03 -17.27 -23.15
C ALA A 7 24.85 -16.09 -22.59
N ILE A 8 24.22 -15.14 -21.89
CA ILE A 8 24.94 -14.05 -21.22
C ILE A 8 25.57 -14.54 -19.92
N ALA A 9 24.90 -15.42 -19.17
CA ALA A 9 25.47 -16.00 -17.96
C ALA A 9 26.78 -16.75 -18.26
N ASP A 10 26.84 -17.49 -19.36
CA ASP A 10 28.03 -18.21 -19.82
C ASP A 10 29.17 -17.24 -20.14
N VAL A 11 28.90 -16.13 -20.83
CA VAL A 11 29.90 -15.08 -21.11
C VAL A 11 30.36 -14.39 -19.82
N LEU A 12 29.45 -14.14 -18.87
CA LEU A 12 29.82 -13.55 -17.57
C LEU A 12 30.71 -14.48 -16.74
N ASN A 13 30.52 -15.80 -16.87
CA ASN A 13 31.32 -16.83 -16.22
C ASN A 13 32.62 -17.17 -16.97
N ALA A 14 32.75 -16.77 -18.23
CA ALA A 14 33.94 -17.01 -19.03
C ALA A 14 35.16 -16.21 -18.55
N ARG A 15 36.35 -16.78 -18.79
CA ARG A 15 37.64 -16.16 -18.45
C ARG A 15 37.93 -14.91 -19.29
N GLU A 16 37.50 -14.91 -20.55
CA GLU A 16 37.54 -13.76 -21.44
C GLU A 16 36.09 -13.30 -21.69
N ARG A 17 35.80 -12.06 -21.31
CA ARG A 17 34.47 -11.46 -21.43
C ARG A 17 34.47 -10.51 -22.62
N ASP A 18 33.73 -10.85 -23.66
CA ASP A 18 33.62 -10.05 -24.89
C ASP A 18 32.41 -9.11 -24.86
N LEU A 19 32.20 -8.44 -23.72
CA LEU A 19 31.01 -7.62 -23.49
C LEU A 19 31.16 -6.24 -24.14
N VAL A 20 30.04 -5.71 -24.62
CA VAL A 20 29.91 -4.35 -25.14
C VAL A 20 28.62 -3.70 -24.63
N ASP A 21 28.72 -2.43 -24.29
CA ASP A 21 27.58 -1.63 -23.88
C ASP A 21 26.92 -0.98 -25.11
N LEU A 22 25.60 -1.11 -25.12
CA LEU A 22 24.66 -0.52 -26.06
C LEU A 22 23.85 0.54 -25.31
N TYR A 23 23.66 1.67 -25.96
CA TYR A 23 22.90 2.80 -25.45
C TYR A 23 21.70 3.02 -26.37
N GLU A 24 20.51 2.98 -25.80
CA GLU A 24 19.25 3.17 -26.51
C GLU A 24 18.53 4.37 -25.89
N ILE A 25 18.21 5.37 -26.70
CA ILE A 25 17.46 6.56 -26.28
C ILE A 25 16.06 6.49 -26.88
N TYR A 26 15.06 6.61 -26.02
CA TYR A 26 13.65 6.57 -26.34
C TYR A 26 12.97 7.90 -26.02
N ASP A 27 11.80 8.11 -26.60
CA ASP A 27 10.94 9.25 -26.32
C ASP A 27 10.58 9.37 -24.83
N HIS A 28 10.22 10.57 -24.37
CA HIS A 28 9.85 10.89 -23.00
C HIS A 28 8.72 10.00 -22.46
N PHE A 29 7.77 9.67 -23.33
CA PHE A 29 6.57 8.91 -23.00
C PHE A 29 6.65 7.45 -23.42
N TYR A 30 7.81 7.00 -23.90
CA TYR A 30 7.98 5.61 -24.25
C TYR A 30 7.76 4.72 -23.03
N GLU A 31 6.84 3.76 -23.17
CA GLU A 31 6.64 2.68 -22.21
C GLU A 31 7.02 1.36 -22.88
N PRO A 32 7.88 0.55 -22.25
CA PRO A 32 8.21 -0.75 -22.80
C PRO A 32 6.96 -1.64 -22.87
N GLY A 33 6.91 -2.53 -23.85
CA GLY A 33 5.87 -3.57 -23.90
C GLY A 33 6.18 -4.74 -22.97
N ALA A 34 5.38 -5.80 -23.04
CA ALA A 34 5.61 -7.04 -22.28
C ALA A 34 6.99 -7.68 -22.55
N GLY A 35 7.59 -7.41 -23.72
CA GLY A 35 8.95 -7.84 -24.08
C GLY A 35 10.08 -6.93 -23.54
N GLY A 36 9.74 -5.91 -22.76
CA GLY A 36 10.68 -4.88 -22.32
C GLY A 36 10.94 -3.81 -23.38
N PHE A 37 12.10 -3.16 -23.28
CA PHE A 37 12.54 -2.12 -24.22
C PHE A 37 12.89 -2.74 -25.58
N ASP A 38 12.17 -2.33 -26.62
CA ASP A 38 12.38 -2.77 -28.01
C ASP A 38 13.27 -1.77 -28.78
N PRO A 39 14.49 -2.16 -29.21
CA PRO A 39 15.39 -1.28 -29.93
C PRO A 39 14.85 -0.77 -31.27
N SER A 40 13.79 -1.38 -31.82
CA SER A 40 13.13 -0.87 -33.03
C SER A 40 12.49 0.51 -32.79
N GLN A 41 12.06 0.77 -31.55
CA GLN A 41 11.39 2.00 -31.12
C GLN A 41 12.37 3.05 -30.57
N ALA A 42 13.66 2.72 -30.44
CA ALA A 42 14.67 3.66 -29.98
C ALA A 42 14.92 4.73 -31.05
N LEU A 43 14.76 6.00 -30.66
CA LEU A 43 15.10 7.16 -31.49
C LEU A 43 16.60 7.17 -31.84
N LEU A 44 17.43 6.67 -30.91
CA LEU A 44 18.86 6.59 -31.11
C LEU A 44 19.48 5.33 -30.51
N ARG A 45 20.40 4.71 -31.26
CA ARG A 45 21.12 3.47 -30.91
C ARG A 45 22.62 3.65 -31.07
N LEU A 46 23.35 3.62 -29.96
CA LEU A 46 24.78 3.93 -29.91
C LEU A 46 25.58 2.82 -29.23
N THR A 47 26.86 2.74 -29.56
CA THR A 47 27.84 1.88 -28.92
C THR A 47 29.23 2.53 -29.01
N SER A 48 30.21 1.98 -28.28
CA SER A 48 31.61 2.42 -28.35
C SER A 48 32.45 1.68 -29.38
N VAL A 49 31.93 0.59 -29.93
CA VAL A 49 32.65 -0.31 -30.85
C VAL A 49 31.98 -0.27 -32.23
N SER A 50 32.76 -0.28 -33.30
CA SER A 50 32.22 -0.32 -34.67
C SER A 50 31.64 -1.69 -35.02
N GLY A 51 30.60 -1.71 -35.86
CA GLY A 51 30.08 -2.93 -36.48
C GLY A 51 29.23 -3.82 -35.57
N VAL A 52 28.73 -3.28 -34.46
CA VAL A 52 27.87 -4.03 -33.54
C VAL A 52 26.43 -4.04 -34.06
N THR A 53 25.89 -5.24 -34.21
CA THR A 53 24.48 -5.50 -34.54
C THR A 53 23.91 -6.43 -33.49
N TRP A 54 22.75 -6.08 -32.92
CA TRP A 54 22.05 -6.89 -31.93
C TRP A 54 20.54 -6.79 -32.14
N ASN A 55 19.81 -7.88 -31.93
CA ASN A 55 18.39 -7.99 -32.23
C ASN A 55 18.01 -7.46 -33.63
N ASN A 56 18.83 -7.78 -34.64
CA ASN A 56 18.73 -7.32 -36.03
C ASN A 56 18.83 -5.79 -36.22
N HIS A 57 19.40 -5.08 -35.26
CA HIS A 57 19.56 -3.63 -35.30
C HIS A 57 21.02 -3.21 -35.19
N SER A 58 21.44 -2.31 -36.08
CA SER A 58 22.81 -1.79 -36.12
C SER A 58 22.98 -0.62 -35.15
N TYR A 59 24.06 -0.64 -34.38
CA TYR A 59 24.40 0.42 -33.43
C TYR A 59 25.53 1.30 -33.96
N ARG A 60 25.39 2.63 -33.79
CA ARG A 60 26.37 3.59 -34.28
C ARG A 60 27.51 3.78 -33.29
N ARG A 61 28.74 3.84 -33.79
CA ARG A 61 29.93 4.11 -32.96
C ARG A 61 30.03 5.61 -32.63
N GLN A 62 29.25 6.04 -31.65
CA GLN A 62 29.28 7.42 -31.14
C GLN A 62 29.61 7.49 -29.65
N SER A 63 29.46 6.40 -28.88
CA SER A 63 29.81 6.42 -27.46
C SER A 63 31.32 6.37 -27.29
N VAL A 64 31.88 7.28 -26.51
CA VAL A 64 33.30 7.25 -26.11
C VAL A 64 33.47 6.35 -24.88
N GLY A 65 32.45 6.30 -24.02
CA GLY A 65 32.42 5.51 -22.80
C GLY A 65 31.45 6.10 -21.79
N ARG A 66 31.31 5.42 -20.65
CA ARG A 66 30.50 5.85 -19.51
C ARG A 66 31.29 5.80 -18.22
N SER A 67 30.82 6.52 -17.21
CA SER A 67 31.20 6.34 -15.82
C SER A 67 30.75 4.98 -15.31
N ASP A 68 31.26 4.61 -14.15
CA ASP A 68 30.67 3.53 -13.38
C ASP A 68 29.20 3.86 -13.06
N ILE A 69 28.38 2.81 -13.00
CA ILE A 69 26.99 2.93 -12.58
C ILE A 69 27.00 2.78 -11.07
N ASP A 70 26.92 3.91 -10.38
CA ASP A 70 26.81 3.92 -8.93
C ASP A 70 25.42 3.39 -8.54
N ARG A 71 25.42 2.27 -7.81
CA ARG A 71 24.21 1.71 -7.22
C ARG A 71 24.27 1.93 -5.72
N SER A 72 23.41 2.81 -5.22
CA SER A 72 23.27 3.09 -3.79
C SER A 72 21.91 2.59 -3.31
N MET A 73 21.87 2.00 -2.11
CA MET A 73 20.63 1.64 -1.41
C MET A 73 20.20 2.76 -0.45
N GLY A 74 20.42 4.01 -0.85
CA GLY A 74 20.18 5.20 -0.03
C GLY A 74 19.36 6.28 -0.77
N PRO A 75 19.26 7.49 -0.21
CA PRO A 75 18.54 8.60 -0.84
C PRO A 75 19.28 9.20 -2.04
N THR A 76 20.47 8.70 -2.36
CA THR A 76 21.30 9.17 -3.47
C THR A 76 20.84 8.56 -4.80
N PHE A 77 20.89 9.37 -5.85
CA PHE A 77 20.50 8.93 -7.18
C PHE A 77 21.49 7.92 -7.74
N ASN A 78 20.97 6.79 -8.21
CA ASN A 78 21.70 5.99 -9.17
C ASN A 78 21.76 6.80 -10.46
N SER A 79 22.97 7.13 -10.89
CA SER A 79 23.21 7.93 -12.07
C SER A 79 24.26 7.29 -12.95
N VAL A 80 24.18 7.54 -14.25
CA VAL A 80 25.24 7.23 -15.19
C VAL A 80 25.57 8.48 -15.98
N SER A 81 26.85 8.81 -16.05
CA SER A 81 27.35 9.83 -16.96
C SER A 81 28.01 9.14 -18.15
N PHE A 82 27.75 9.60 -19.36
CA PHE A 82 28.37 9.05 -20.56
C PHE A 82 28.74 10.14 -21.55
N LYS A 83 29.77 9.87 -22.35
CA LYS A 83 30.30 10.83 -23.31
C LYS A 83 30.05 10.33 -24.72
N LEU A 84 29.43 11.17 -25.53
CA LEU A 84 29.21 10.91 -26.94
C LEU A 84 30.20 11.70 -27.79
N THR A 85 30.52 11.18 -28.97
CA THR A 85 31.36 11.83 -29.97
C THR A 85 30.53 12.83 -30.76
N ASN A 86 31.09 14.00 -31.06
CA ASN A 86 30.43 15.07 -31.81
C ASN A 86 31.20 15.48 -33.08
N VAL A 87 32.12 14.64 -33.55
CA VAL A 87 33.03 14.96 -34.67
C VAL A 87 32.28 15.05 -36.01
N ASP A 88 31.23 14.25 -36.20
CA ASP A 88 30.47 14.17 -37.45
C ASP A 88 29.21 15.06 -37.49
N ARG A 89 29.03 15.91 -36.46
CA ARG A 89 27.85 16.78 -36.24
C ARG A 89 26.51 16.05 -36.08
N PHE A 90 26.48 14.72 -36.12
CA PHE A 90 25.24 13.96 -35.98
C PHE A 90 24.60 14.19 -34.61
N MET A 91 25.40 14.15 -33.54
CA MET A 91 24.90 14.38 -32.18
C MET A 91 24.43 15.82 -31.97
N ALA A 92 25.16 16.82 -32.49
CA ALA A 92 24.71 18.21 -32.46
C ALA A 92 23.36 18.39 -33.16
N ALA A 93 23.15 17.76 -34.33
CA ALA A 93 21.87 17.82 -35.03
C ALA A 93 20.74 17.12 -34.24
N PHE A 94 21.01 15.98 -33.62
CA PHE A 94 20.04 15.26 -32.80
C PHE A 94 19.57 16.11 -31.61
N ILE A 95 20.50 16.74 -30.90
CA ILE A 95 20.19 17.58 -29.72
C ILE A 95 19.45 18.86 -30.11
N LEU A 96 19.72 19.43 -31.29
CA LEU A 96 18.99 20.62 -31.76
C LEU A 96 17.56 20.30 -32.25
N THR A 97 17.28 19.04 -32.58
CA THR A 97 15.98 18.61 -33.12
C THR A 97 15.06 17.99 -32.08
N HIS A 98 15.61 17.56 -30.94
CA HIS A 98 14.88 16.86 -29.90
C HIS A 98 15.08 17.53 -28.54
N ASP A 99 14.03 17.60 -27.74
CA ASP A 99 14.17 17.98 -26.34
C ASP A 99 14.74 16.79 -25.55
N ILE A 100 16.02 16.84 -25.22
CA ILE A 100 16.73 15.68 -24.66
C ILE A 100 16.38 15.45 -23.20
N GLU A 101 16.07 16.51 -22.46
CA GLU A 101 15.79 16.42 -21.03
C GLU A 101 14.51 15.59 -20.80
N GLY A 102 14.60 14.57 -19.95
CA GLY A 102 13.48 13.67 -19.66
C GLY A 102 13.31 12.47 -20.61
N MET A 103 14.05 12.41 -21.73
CA MET A 103 14.08 11.23 -22.60
C MET A 103 14.60 10.01 -21.85
N ARG A 104 14.15 8.80 -22.21
CA ARG A 104 14.56 7.58 -21.52
C ARG A 104 15.87 7.03 -22.09
N LEU A 105 16.80 6.70 -21.21
CA LEU A 105 18.03 5.98 -21.52
C LEU A 105 17.94 4.55 -21.02
N VAL A 106 18.29 3.61 -21.89
CA VAL A 106 18.60 2.24 -21.52
C VAL A 106 20.05 1.96 -21.85
N VAL A 107 20.80 1.48 -20.86
CA VAL A 107 22.14 0.92 -21.06
C VAL A 107 22.06 -0.59 -20.91
N ARG A 108 22.43 -1.28 -21.97
CA ARG A 108 22.33 -2.73 -22.11
C ARG A 108 23.70 -3.29 -22.46
N THR A 109 24.08 -4.38 -21.82
CA THR A 109 25.31 -5.10 -22.13
C THR A 109 24.96 -6.36 -22.93
N VAL A 110 25.70 -6.58 -24.02
CA VAL A 110 25.61 -7.78 -24.87
C VAL A 110 27.00 -8.37 -25.10
N SER A 111 27.08 -9.63 -25.50
CA SER A 111 28.33 -10.22 -25.99
C SER A 111 28.54 -9.92 -27.47
N LYS A 112 29.76 -9.53 -27.87
CA LYS A 112 30.11 -9.22 -29.27
C LYS A 112 30.02 -10.44 -30.18
N GLY A 113 30.30 -11.63 -29.64
CA GLY A 113 30.20 -12.90 -30.37
C GLY A 113 28.78 -13.42 -30.56
N THR A 114 27.78 -12.75 -29.97
CA THR A 114 26.38 -13.16 -30.10
C THR A 114 25.89 -12.93 -31.54
N PRO A 115 25.17 -13.89 -32.16
CA PRO A 115 24.55 -13.70 -33.46
C PRO A 115 23.68 -12.44 -33.51
N ALA A 116 23.66 -11.77 -34.67
CA ALA A 116 22.94 -10.51 -34.85
C ALA A 116 21.44 -10.61 -34.54
N ASN A 117 20.82 -11.77 -34.73
CA ASN A 117 19.41 -12.05 -34.46
C ASN A 117 19.12 -12.46 -33.01
N SER A 118 20.14 -12.49 -32.14
CA SER A 118 19.96 -12.85 -30.74
C SER A 118 19.32 -11.71 -29.95
N THR A 119 18.52 -12.10 -28.95
CA THR A 119 17.90 -11.22 -27.96
C THR A 119 18.61 -11.29 -26.60
N ALA A 120 19.72 -12.04 -26.52
CA ALA A 120 20.47 -12.22 -25.29
C ALA A 120 21.15 -10.92 -24.86
N SER A 121 20.77 -10.42 -23.68
CA SER A 121 21.29 -9.17 -23.14
C SER A 121 21.02 -9.00 -21.65
N VAL A 122 21.71 -8.06 -21.02
CA VAL A 122 21.46 -7.62 -19.64
C VAL A 122 21.31 -6.11 -19.61
N VAL A 123 20.20 -5.63 -19.07
CA VAL A 123 19.99 -4.18 -18.84
C VAL A 123 20.69 -3.80 -17.54
N ILE A 124 21.69 -2.93 -17.62
CA ILE A 124 22.49 -2.52 -16.46
C ILE A 124 22.03 -1.20 -15.85
N PHE A 125 21.35 -0.36 -16.64
CA PHE A 125 20.79 0.92 -16.21
C PHE A 125 19.57 1.29 -17.06
N THR A 126 18.54 1.82 -16.40
CA THR A 126 17.39 2.48 -17.01
C THR A 126 17.12 3.77 -16.25
N GLY A 127 16.95 4.88 -16.96
CA GLY A 127 16.66 6.17 -16.33
C GLY A 127 16.25 7.23 -17.33
N ARG A 128 16.14 8.47 -16.85
CA ARG A 128 15.86 9.65 -17.67
C ARG A 128 17.10 10.49 -17.83
N LEU A 129 17.30 11.00 -19.04
CA LEU A 129 18.39 11.91 -19.37
C LEU A 129 18.15 13.26 -18.69
N ASP A 130 19.19 13.79 -18.09
CA ASP A 130 19.25 15.19 -17.70
C ASP A 130 19.52 16.05 -18.94
N LYS A 131 19.41 17.37 -18.76
CA LYS A 131 19.88 18.33 -19.75
C LYS A 131 21.33 18.04 -20.17
N PRO A 132 21.64 18.03 -21.48
CA PRO A 132 23.01 17.86 -21.95
C PRO A 132 23.96 18.85 -21.29
N GLY A 133 25.18 18.41 -20.97
CA GLY A 133 26.22 19.29 -20.47
C GLY A 133 26.78 20.20 -21.56
N GLU A 134 27.90 20.88 -21.27
CA GLU A 134 28.55 21.75 -22.24
C GLU A 134 29.04 20.95 -23.46
N ILE A 135 28.45 21.22 -24.63
CA ILE A 135 28.76 20.53 -25.88
C ILE A 135 29.99 21.18 -26.51
N ASP A 136 31.04 20.38 -26.73
CA ASP A 136 32.24 20.82 -27.43
C ASP A 136 32.29 20.25 -28.87
N LYS A 137 33.33 20.63 -29.64
CA LYS A 137 33.49 20.21 -31.05
C LYS A 137 33.79 18.71 -31.23
N ARG A 138 34.11 17.99 -30.17
CA ARG A 138 34.55 16.59 -30.15
C ARG A 138 33.65 15.70 -29.29
N THR A 139 33.07 16.24 -28.22
CA THR A 139 32.33 15.48 -27.22
C THR A 139 31.04 16.17 -26.80
N CYS A 140 30.06 15.35 -26.44
CA CYS A 140 28.80 15.76 -25.84
C CYS A 140 28.62 14.96 -24.55
N PRO A 141 28.82 15.57 -23.36
CA PRO A 141 28.57 14.92 -22.09
C PRO A 141 27.06 14.83 -21.82
N MET A 142 26.62 13.66 -21.38
CA MET A 142 25.24 13.34 -21.04
C MET A 142 25.21 12.67 -19.67
N SER A 143 24.16 12.91 -18.90
CA SER A 143 23.88 12.18 -17.66
C SER A 143 22.45 11.68 -17.65
N ALA A 144 22.22 10.58 -16.94
CA ALA A 144 20.89 10.07 -16.68
C ALA A 144 20.76 9.67 -15.22
N LYS A 145 19.55 9.80 -14.68
CA LYS A 145 19.17 9.38 -13.32
C LYS A 145 18.06 8.34 -13.37
N GLN A 146 18.13 7.36 -12.48
CA GLN A 146 17.12 6.32 -12.40
C GLN A 146 15.79 6.86 -11.84
N ASP A 147 14.67 6.44 -12.42
CA ASP A 147 13.31 6.88 -12.04
C ASP A 147 13.02 6.65 -10.54
N LEU A 148 13.43 5.50 -9.99
CA LEU A 148 13.14 5.07 -8.62
C LEU A 148 13.88 5.86 -7.52
N ALA A 149 14.96 6.57 -7.86
CA ALA A 149 15.75 7.29 -6.86
C ALA A 149 15.26 8.73 -6.64
N SER A 150 14.28 9.20 -7.43
CA SER A 150 13.76 10.58 -7.38
C SER A 150 12.43 10.77 -6.68
N VAL A 151 11.71 9.69 -6.36
CA VAL A 151 10.28 9.85 -6.06
C VAL A 151 10.10 10.20 -4.59
N GLN A 152 10.09 11.50 -4.31
CA GLN A 152 9.51 12.02 -3.07
C GLN A 152 8.00 12.01 -3.24
N HIS A 153 7.36 10.92 -2.83
CA HIS A 153 5.90 10.86 -2.78
C HIS A 153 5.42 11.16 -1.36
N VAL A 154 4.45 12.06 -1.24
CA VAL A 154 3.77 12.27 0.04
C VAL A 154 2.75 11.14 0.20
N VAL A 155 2.95 10.36 1.25
CA VAL A 155 2.10 9.24 1.61
C VAL A 155 1.82 9.36 3.10
N PRO A 156 0.56 9.44 3.55
CA PRO A 156 -0.69 9.42 2.78
C PRO A 156 -0.97 10.70 1.97
N TRP A 157 -1.69 10.57 0.86
CA TRP A 157 -1.92 11.67 -0.10
C TRP A 157 -3.11 12.59 0.25
N ARG A 158 -4.14 12.08 0.94
CA ARG A 158 -5.34 12.86 1.30
C ARG A 158 -5.24 13.43 2.71
N GLU A 159 -5.90 14.56 2.92
CA GLU A 159 -6.11 15.18 4.23
C GLU A 159 -7.60 15.22 4.58
N PHE A 160 -7.91 15.28 5.87
CA PHE A 160 -9.24 15.62 6.33
C PHE A 160 -9.49 17.10 6.03
N GLU A 161 -10.29 17.39 5.02
CA GLU A 161 -10.63 18.76 4.60
C GLU A 161 -12.11 18.88 4.29
N GLN A 162 -12.68 20.08 4.45
CA GLN A 162 -14.07 20.33 4.05
C GLN A 162 -14.24 20.44 2.53
N SER A 163 -13.19 20.83 1.80
CA SER A 163 -13.16 20.88 0.34
C SER A 163 -12.91 19.51 -0.28
N CYS A 164 -13.36 19.33 -1.52
CA CYS A 164 -13.04 18.13 -2.30
C CYS A 164 -11.58 18.18 -2.78
N PRO A 165 -10.72 17.22 -2.43
CA PRO A 165 -9.32 17.23 -2.86
C PRO A 165 -9.12 16.77 -4.31
N LEU A 166 -10.20 16.46 -5.04
CA LEU A 166 -10.14 15.80 -6.33
C LEU A 166 -9.85 16.77 -7.47
N VAL A 167 -9.03 16.33 -8.43
CA VAL A 167 -8.89 16.99 -9.72
C VAL A 167 -10.22 16.89 -10.47
N PHE A 168 -10.81 18.04 -10.83
CA PHE A 168 -12.08 18.09 -11.56
C PHE A 168 -11.98 17.32 -12.89
N LYS A 169 -12.98 16.49 -13.20
CA LYS A 169 -12.99 15.56 -14.35
C LYS A 169 -11.88 14.49 -14.35
N GLY A 170 -11.10 14.39 -13.28
CA GLY A 170 -10.19 13.26 -13.06
C GLY A 170 -10.95 11.96 -12.77
N PRO A 171 -10.25 10.80 -12.80
CA PRO A 171 -10.87 9.49 -12.62
C PRO A 171 -11.70 9.37 -11.34
N ASP A 172 -11.17 9.85 -10.21
CA ASP A 172 -11.87 9.79 -8.91
C ASP A 172 -13.07 10.76 -8.84
N CYS A 173 -13.05 11.86 -9.62
CA CYS A 173 -14.16 12.82 -9.70
C CYS A 173 -15.30 12.29 -10.58
N LEU A 174 -14.94 11.52 -11.62
CA LEU A 174 -15.85 10.76 -12.45
C LEU A 174 -16.44 9.56 -11.68
N GLY A 175 -15.64 8.93 -10.82
CA GLY A 175 -16.05 7.80 -10.00
C GLY A 175 -16.29 6.56 -10.85
N THR A 176 -17.48 5.96 -10.71
CA THR A 176 -17.93 4.83 -11.53
C THR A 176 -18.60 5.26 -12.83
N GLU A 177 -18.77 6.56 -13.07
CA GLU A 177 -19.46 7.11 -14.24
C GLU A 177 -18.48 7.57 -15.32
N THR A 178 -18.88 7.42 -16.57
CA THR A 178 -18.25 8.08 -17.72
C THR A 178 -18.61 9.57 -17.77
N LEU A 179 -17.84 10.38 -18.50
CA LEU A 179 -18.15 11.80 -18.69
C LEU A 179 -19.53 12.02 -19.33
N ALA A 180 -19.98 11.10 -20.19
CA ALA A 180 -21.28 11.18 -20.86
C ALA A 180 -22.47 10.93 -19.92
N GLU A 181 -22.27 10.19 -18.82
CA GLU A 181 -23.29 9.91 -17.81
C GLU A 181 -23.46 11.05 -16.80
N LYS A 182 -22.54 12.02 -16.80
CA LYS A 182 -22.61 13.20 -15.92
C LYS A 182 -23.70 14.18 -16.39
N SER A 183 -24.12 15.07 -15.49
CA SER A 183 -25.04 16.17 -15.83
C SER A 183 -24.47 17.05 -16.95
N ALA A 184 -25.36 17.64 -17.76
CA ALA A 184 -24.95 18.56 -18.83
C ALA A 184 -24.11 19.73 -18.31
N GLU A 185 -24.41 20.21 -17.10
CA GLU A 185 -23.65 21.26 -16.44
C GLU A 185 -22.22 20.83 -16.09
N TYR A 186 -22.03 19.61 -15.58
CA TYR A 186 -20.70 19.05 -15.33
C TYR A 186 -19.91 18.88 -16.63
N GLN A 187 -20.57 18.40 -17.69
CA GLN A 187 -19.94 18.22 -19.00
C GLN A 187 -19.45 19.55 -19.58
N ALA A 188 -20.28 20.60 -19.50
CA ALA A 188 -19.97 21.93 -20.03
C ALA A 188 -18.95 22.72 -19.18
N ALA A 189 -18.87 22.46 -17.87
CA ALA A 189 -17.98 23.19 -16.98
C ALA A 189 -16.50 22.88 -17.23
N THR A 190 -15.64 23.88 -17.06
CA THR A 190 -14.18 23.75 -17.15
C THR A 190 -13.49 23.78 -15.79
N THR A 191 -14.15 24.33 -14.77
CA THR A 191 -13.64 24.50 -13.41
C THR A 191 -14.66 24.03 -12.38
N CYS A 192 -14.19 23.76 -11.15
CA CYS A 192 -15.01 23.43 -9.99
C CYS A 192 -14.52 24.21 -8.78
N ASP A 193 -15.42 24.71 -7.94
CA ASP A 193 -15.13 25.37 -6.66
C ASP A 193 -14.71 24.41 -5.53
N HIS A 194 -14.73 23.10 -5.78
CA HIS A 194 -14.45 22.02 -4.82
C HIS A 194 -15.37 22.00 -3.59
N ALA A 195 -16.47 22.77 -3.58
CA ALA A 195 -17.41 22.83 -2.48
C ALA A 195 -18.57 21.86 -2.69
N ARG A 196 -18.94 21.14 -1.62
CA ARG A 196 -20.05 20.16 -1.65
C ARG A 196 -21.37 20.81 -2.07
N ASP A 197 -21.75 21.91 -1.41
CA ASP A 197 -23.00 22.64 -1.65
C ASP A 197 -22.89 23.68 -2.78
N GLY A 198 -21.71 23.82 -3.38
CA GLY A 198 -21.49 24.66 -4.55
C GLY A 198 -21.56 23.85 -5.83
N ASP A 199 -20.46 23.81 -6.58
CA ASP A 199 -20.41 23.15 -7.88
C ASP A 199 -20.68 21.64 -7.78
N CYS A 200 -20.28 20.94 -6.72
CA CYS A 200 -20.54 19.51 -6.62
C CYS A 200 -22.05 19.18 -6.53
N ALA A 201 -22.83 19.96 -5.78
CA ALA A 201 -24.29 19.84 -5.73
C ALA A 201 -24.93 20.23 -7.06
N ARG A 202 -24.51 21.38 -7.62
CA ARG A 202 -25.00 21.88 -8.91
C ARG A 202 -24.77 20.89 -10.05
N PHE A 203 -23.60 20.26 -10.06
CA PHE A 203 -23.24 19.21 -11.03
C PHE A 203 -23.88 17.85 -10.77
N ALA A 204 -24.64 17.69 -9.67
CA ALA A 204 -25.14 16.41 -9.19
C ALA A 204 -24.04 15.36 -8.95
N ASN A 205 -22.84 15.80 -8.55
CA ASN A 205 -21.66 14.96 -8.32
C ASN A 205 -21.35 14.72 -6.83
N THR A 206 -22.28 15.03 -5.93
CA THR A 206 -22.09 14.89 -4.48
C THR A 206 -21.80 13.47 -4.04
N LYS A 207 -22.23 12.46 -4.81
CA LYS A 207 -21.92 11.06 -4.51
C LYS A 207 -20.42 10.75 -4.53
N PHE A 208 -19.63 11.42 -5.38
CA PHE A 208 -18.18 11.21 -5.49
C PHE A 208 -17.36 12.27 -4.74
N PHE A 209 -18.03 13.12 -3.96
CA PHE A 209 -17.38 14.09 -3.10
C PHE A 209 -16.57 13.39 -2.00
N GLN A 210 -15.28 13.72 -1.89
CA GLN A 210 -14.35 13.11 -0.94
C GLN A 210 -13.91 14.05 0.20
N GLY A 211 -14.54 15.22 0.33
CA GLY A 211 -14.35 16.09 1.48
C GLY A 211 -15.16 15.61 2.69
N PHE A 212 -14.83 16.14 3.86
CA PHE A 212 -15.46 15.87 5.14
C PHE A 212 -16.34 17.03 5.55
N ARG A 213 -17.64 16.84 5.41
CA ARG A 213 -18.64 17.76 5.91
C ARG A 213 -19.33 17.19 7.13
N PHE A 214 -19.48 18.03 8.14
CA PHE A 214 -20.34 17.79 9.29
C PHE A 214 -21.71 18.47 9.09
N ASN A 215 -22.77 17.70 9.30
CA ASN A 215 -24.15 18.21 9.29
C ASN A 215 -24.77 17.94 10.67
N PRO A 216 -24.92 18.97 11.53
CA PRO A 216 -25.39 18.76 12.89
C PRO A 216 -26.80 18.17 12.90
N ILE A 217 -26.96 17.10 13.65
CA ILE A 217 -28.25 16.49 13.95
C ILE A 217 -28.54 16.76 15.41
N SER A 218 -29.77 17.16 15.74
CA SER A 218 -30.17 17.38 17.13
C SER A 218 -31.55 16.81 17.40
N GLY A 219 -31.84 16.58 18.67
CA GLY A 219 -33.14 16.09 19.10
C GLY A 219 -33.28 16.09 20.61
N THR A 220 -34.34 15.43 21.07
CA THR A 220 -34.60 15.24 22.50
C THR A 220 -34.63 13.76 22.86
N PHE A 221 -34.26 13.44 24.10
CA PHE A 221 -34.41 12.11 24.69
C PHE A 221 -35.07 12.23 26.06
N ARG A 222 -35.68 11.15 26.56
CA ARG A 222 -36.36 11.14 27.87
C ARG A 222 -35.64 10.23 28.85
N TYR A 223 -35.33 10.76 30.03
CA TYR A 223 -34.72 10.00 31.11
C TYR A 223 -35.50 10.14 32.41
N GLN A 224 -35.40 9.12 33.27
CA GLN A 224 -36.02 9.13 34.58
C GLN A 224 -35.05 9.69 35.62
N THR A 225 -35.52 10.62 36.44
CA THR A 225 -34.82 11.05 37.65
C THR A 225 -35.69 10.86 38.87
N THR A 226 -35.06 10.66 40.04
CA THR A 226 -35.79 10.54 41.31
C THR A 226 -35.71 11.86 42.05
N GLU A 227 -36.84 12.56 42.13
CA GLU A 227 -36.95 13.75 42.96
C GLU A 227 -37.40 13.38 44.38
N THR A 228 -36.70 13.90 45.38
CA THR A 228 -37.08 13.75 46.77
C THR A 228 -37.88 14.97 47.19
N LYS A 229 -39.22 14.85 47.28
CA LYS A 229 -40.07 15.93 47.79
C LYS A 229 -40.30 15.74 49.28
N ARG A 230 -40.12 16.82 50.06
CA ARG A 230 -40.52 16.84 51.49
C ARG A 230 -42.04 16.81 51.58
N PHE A 231 -42.57 15.86 52.35
CA PHE A 231 -43.98 15.70 52.65
C PHE A 231 -44.13 15.68 54.17
N LEU A 232 -44.55 16.82 54.75
CA LEU A 232 -44.46 17.13 56.19
C LEU A 232 -43.03 17.07 56.77
N LEU A 233 -42.78 17.81 57.86
CA LEU A 233 -41.45 18.20 58.37
C LEU A 233 -40.37 17.09 58.42
N PHE A 234 -40.74 15.81 58.53
CA PHE A 234 -39.80 14.69 58.69
C PHE A 234 -39.94 13.56 57.66
N PHE A 235 -40.89 13.59 56.73
CA PHE A 235 -41.05 12.51 55.74
C PHE A 235 -40.66 12.97 54.34
N THR A 236 -39.82 12.19 53.67
CA THR A 236 -39.43 12.42 52.28
C THR A 236 -40.06 11.37 51.38
N LYS A 237 -40.78 11.81 50.34
CA LYS A 237 -41.33 10.91 49.32
C LYS A 237 -40.46 11.01 48.07
N LYS A 238 -39.90 9.87 47.66
CA LYS A 238 -39.22 9.72 46.36
C LYS A 238 -40.28 9.60 45.28
N LYS A 239 -40.19 10.42 44.23
CA LYS A 239 -41.04 10.34 43.04
C LYS A 239 -40.15 10.24 41.81
N THR A 240 -40.42 9.24 40.97
CA THR A 240 -39.82 9.17 39.63
C THR A 240 -40.48 10.21 38.73
N VAL A 241 -39.67 11.07 38.12
CA VAL A 241 -40.08 12.12 37.20
C VAL A 241 -39.35 11.92 35.88
N TRP A 242 -40.07 11.97 34.77
CA TRP A 242 -39.47 11.99 33.44
C TRP A 242 -39.00 13.40 33.13
N ARG A 243 -37.75 13.53 32.66
CA ARG A 243 -37.19 14.77 32.15
C ARG A 243 -36.78 14.59 30.69
N ASP A 244 -36.95 15.66 29.93
CA ASP A 244 -36.45 15.74 28.57
C ASP A 244 -34.99 16.26 28.62
N GLY A 245 -34.08 15.52 28.00
CA GLY A 245 -32.72 15.95 27.66
C GLY A 245 -32.66 16.39 26.21
N GLN A 246 -31.74 17.29 25.89
CA GLN A 246 -31.41 17.66 24.52
C GLN A 246 -30.08 17.02 24.15
N TRP A 247 -29.96 16.61 22.89
CA TRP A 247 -28.72 16.10 22.33
C TRP A 247 -28.46 16.76 20.98
N SER A 248 -27.18 16.88 20.64
CA SER A 248 -26.70 17.29 19.32
C SER A 248 -25.48 16.46 18.95
N SER A 249 -25.33 16.15 17.66
CA SER A 249 -24.08 15.60 17.16
C SER A 249 -22.97 16.64 17.18
N GLU A 250 -21.74 16.16 17.15
CA GLU A 250 -20.54 16.99 17.20
C GLU A 250 -19.53 16.53 16.16
N ASP A 251 -18.87 17.52 15.55
CA ASP A 251 -17.77 17.30 14.63
C ASP A 251 -16.49 17.03 15.40
N LEU A 252 -15.91 15.86 15.16
CA LEU A 252 -14.61 15.45 15.68
C LEU A 252 -13.59 15.25 14.56
N THR A 253 -13.92 15.66 13.33
CA THR A 253 -13.03 15.50 12.18
C THR A 253 -11.71 16.25 12.42
N PRO A 254 -10.56 15.56 12.36
CA PRO A 254 -9.27 16.19 12.59
C PRO A 254 -8.78 16.91 11.33
N TYR A 255 -9.38 18.06 11.02
CA TYR A 255 -9.06 18.82 9.82
C TYR A 255 -7.56 19.16 9.69
N GLY A 256 -7.00 19.04 8.48
CA GLY A 256 -5.58 19.24 8.18
C GLY A 256 -4.67 18.05 8.55
N HIS A 257 -5.22 16.98 9.14
CA HIS A 257 -4.46 15.74 9.35
C HIS A 257 -4.57 14.81 8.14
N LYS A 258 -3.56 13.94 7.96
CA LYS A 258 -3.56 12.95 6.87
C LYS A 258 -4.61 11.86 7.10
N VAL A 259 -5.34 11.50 6.05
CA VAL A 259 -6.18 10.29 6.03
C VAL A 259 -5.26 9.10 5.79
N SER A 260 -5.16 8.19 6.77
CA SER A 260 -4.32 7.01 6.64
C SER A 260 -4.84 6.07 5.56
N PHE A 261 -4.01 5.17 5.03
CA PHE A 261 -4.46 4.03 4.22
C PHE A 261 -3.82 2.76 4.76
N ALA A 262 -4.43 1.63 4.48
CA ALA A 262 -4.00 0.34 5.01
C ALA A 262 -3.69 -0.63 3.87
N LEU A 263 -2.57 -1.34 3.99
CA LEU A 263 -2.21 -2.46 3.11
C LEU A 263 -2.13 -3.74 3.94
N GLY A 264 -2.38 -4.89 3.31
CA GLY A 264 -2.39 -6.17 4.01
C GLY A 264 -3.41 -6.18 5.14
N ARG A 265 -3.04 -6.70 6.30
CA ARG A 265 -3.90 -6.70 7.49
C ARG A 265 -3.40 -5.67 8.50
N VAL A 266 -4.30 -4.82 8.98
CA VAL A 266 -3.98 -3.83 10.01
C VAL A 266 -4.96 -3.92 11.18
N GLN A 267 -4.45 -3.71 12.39
CA GLN A 267 -5.25 -3.37 13.55
C GLN A 267 -4.97 -1.91 13.90
N ALA A 268 -5.99 -1.05 13.81
CA ALA A 268 -5.84 0.38 14.00
C ALA A 268 -6.99 0.95 14.84
N PRO A 269 -6.71 1.99 15.66
CA PRO A 269 -7.76 2.79 16.25
C PRO A 269 -8.52 3.56 15.15
N LEU A 270 -9.81 3.76 15.35
CA LEU A 270 -10.59 4.64 14.49
C LEU A 270 -10.20 6.09 14.76
N VAL A 271 -10.10 6.86 13.68
CA VAL A 271 -10.02 8.33 13.71
C VAL A 271 -11.45 8.87 13.86
N PRO A 272 -11.78 9.59 14.95
CA PRO A 272 -13.12 10.12 15.16
C PRO A 272 -13.53 11.08 14.03
N ILE A 273 -14.80 11.01 13.61
CA ILE A 273 -15.40 11.95 12.65
C ILE A 273 -16.60 12.63 13.31
N GLU A 274 -17.53 11.84 13.83
CA GLU A 274 -18.79 12.36 14.38
C GLU A 274 -19.21 11.56 15.61
N ILE A 275 -19.78 12.25 16.59
CA ILE A 275 -20.35 11.65 17.80
C ILE A 275 -21.71 12.26 18.10
N ALA A 276 -22.64 11.50 18.66
CA ALA A 276 -23.88 12.03 19.23
C ALA A 276 -24.24 11.28 20.51
N ASP A 277 -24.37 12.02 21.60
CA ASP A 277 -24.64 11.49 22.94
C ASP A 277 -26.14 11.58 23.27
N HIS A 278 -26.80 10.43 23.42
CA HIS A 278 -28.21 10.32 23.81
C HIS A 278 -28.39 10.02 25.31
N GLY A 279 -27.31 10.09 26.11
CA GLY A 279 -27.29 9.86 27.54
C GLY A 279 -27.22 8.38 27.94
N ASP A 280 -28.10 7.52 27.40
CA ASP A 280 -28.01 6.06 27.59
C ASP A 280 -27.16 5.35 26.53
N SER A 281 -26.90 6.04 25.43
CA SER A 281 -26.23 5.50 24.26
C SER A 281 -25.46 6.60 23.54
N LEU A 282 -24.29 6.21 23.06
CA LEU A 282 -23.38 7.07 22.33
C LEU A 282 -23.27 6.55 20.91
N ARG A 283 -23.72 7.34 19.94
CA ARG A 283 -23.51 7.07 18.51
C ARG A 283 -22.14 7.59 18.14
N PHE A 284 -21.38 6.78 17.42
CA PHE A 284 -20.09 7.19 16.90
C PHE A 284 -19.98 6.90 15.42
N ARG A 285 -19.17 7.71 14.74
CA ARG A 285 -18.63 7.45 13.41
C ARG A 285 -17.12 7.68 13.47
N GLY A 286 -16.35 6.69 13.04
CA GLY A 286 -14.90 6.80 12.96
C GLY A 286 -14.34 6.26 11.65
N ALA A 287 -13.41 7.01 11.05
CA ALA A 287 -12.66 6.57 9.88
C ALA A 287 -11.56 5.58 10.27
N ILE A 288 -11.33 4.61 9.38
CA ILE A 288 -10.13 3.77 9.39
C ILE A 288 -9.07 4.42 8.50
N GLY A 289 -9.51 4.94 7.35
CA GLY A 289 -8.64 5.48 6.33
C GLY A 289 -9.25 5.46 4.93
N GLU A 290 -8.38 5.49 3.92
CA GLU A 290 -8.70 5.37 2.51
C GLU A 290 -9.24 3.98 2.16
N GLY A 291 -10.31 3.95 1.36
CA GLY A 291 -10.85 2.74 0.75
C GLY A 291 -10.65 2.67 -0.76
N PRO A 292 -11.19 1.65 -1.45
CA PRO A 292 -12.00 0.59 -0.87
C PRO A 292 -11.12 -0.43 -0.14
N LEU A 293 -11.47 -0.70 1.12
CA LEU A 293 -10.95 -1.81 1.91
C LEU A 293 -11.64 -3.10 1.51
N ASP A 294 -10.97 -4.23 1.72
CA ASP A 294 -11.59 -5.52 1.43
C ASP A 294 -12.65 -5.90 2.48
N ALA A 295 -12.32 -5.70 3.76
CA ALA A 295 -13.23 -6.00 4.85
C ALA A 295 -12.83 -5.27 6.15
N ILE A 296 -13.84 -4.99 6.98
CA ILE A 296 -13.66 -4.51 8.35
C ILE A 296 -14.21 -5.58 9.28
N THR A 297 -13.39 -6.01 10.23
CA THR A 297 -13.72 -7.08 11.17
C THR A 297 -13.34 -6.67 12.59
N ASN A 298 -13.94 -7.34 13.57
CA ASN A 298 -13.49 -7.28 14.96
C ASN A 298 -13.43 -5.84 15.53
N VAL A 299 -14.56 -5.14 15.50
CA VAL A 299 -14.72 -3.80 16.08
C VAL A 299 -14.86 -3.93 17.59
N LYS A 300 -13.96 -3.30 18.36
CA LYS A 300 -13.95 -3.37 19.82
C LYS A 300 -13.79 -2.01 20.46
N ASN A 301 -14.47 -1.82 21.59
CA ASN A 301 -14.25 -0.69 22.48
C ASN A 301 -13.09 -1.01 23.44
N GLN A 302 -12.08 -0.13 23.50
CA GLN A 302 -10.92 -0.24 24.38
C GLN A 302 -11.05 0.57 25.66
N SER A 303 -11.95 1.56 25.69
CA SER A 303 -12.13 2.51 26.80
C SER A 303 -12.73 1.90 28.08
N GLY A 304 -12.99 0.58 28.08
CA GLY A 304 -13.82 -0.08 29.08
C GLY A 304 -15.31 0.17 28.82
N GLY A 305 -16.14 -0.87 28.98
CA GLY A 305 -17.57 -0.82 28.67
C GLY A 305 -18.02 -1.93 27.72
N PRO A 306 -19.33 -2.00 27.38
CA PRO A 306 -19.85 -2.99 26.45
C PRO A 306 -19.26 -2.79 25.06
N SER A 307 -19.17 -3.89 24.30
CA SER A 307 -18.76 -3.83 22.90
C SER A 307 -19.78 -3.05 22.07
N PRO A 308 -19.34 -2.37 21.00
CA PRO A 308 -20.23 -1.67 20.10
C PRO A 308 -21.35 -2.57 19.57
N THR A 309 -22.54 -2.01 19.42
CA THR A 309 -23.73 -2.65 18.87
C THR A 309 -24.22 -1.88 17.64
N SER A 310 -25.12 -2.48 16.84
CA SER A 310 -25.68 -1.86 15.63
C SER A 310 -24.62 -1.27 14.70
N LEU A 311 -23.57 -2.06 14.45
CA LEU A 311 -22.45 -1.66 13.63
C LEU A 311 -22.84 -1.57 12.16
N THR A 312 -22.56 -0.44 11.53
CA THR A 312 -22.56 -0.29 10.07
C THR A 312 -21.13 -0.07 9.62
N THR A 313 -20.69 -0.86 8.64
CA THR A 313 -19.34 -0.75 8.08
C THR A 313 -19.43 -0.23 6.66
N HIS A 314 -18.68 0.83 6.38
CA HIS A 314 -18.52 1.40 5.06
C HIS A 314 -17.07 1.14 4.61
N LEU A 315 -16.89 0.42 3.51
CA LEU A 315 -15.56 -0.03 3.07
C LEU A 315 -14.78 1.06 2.34
N GLY A 316 -15.34 2.26 2.13
CA GLY A 316 -14.70 3.35 1.40
C GLY A 316 -14.77 3.13 -0.10
N GLU A 317 -15.88 2.58 -0.58
CA GLU A 317 -16.25 2.55 -1.99
C GLU A 317 -16.70 3.95 -2.43
N TYR A 318 -17.07 4.13 -3.70
CA TYR A 318 -17.71 5.36 -4.12
C TYR A 318 -19.15 5.43 -3.60
N GLY A 319 -19.64 6.64 -3.35
CA GLY A 319 -20.97 6.86 -2.79
C GLY A 319 -22.06 6.24 -3.64
N GLY A 320 -22.93 5.47 -3.00
CA GLY A 320 -24.00 4.70 -3.64
C GLY A 320 -23.58 3.30 -4.10
N GLU A 321 -22.30 2.96 -4.03
CA GLU A 321 -21.79 1.63 -4.36
C GLU A 321 -21.59 0.78 -3.10
N GLY A 322 -21.82 -0.52 -3.23
CA GLY A 322 -21.53 -1.51 -2.20
C GLY A 322 -22.10 -1.13 -0.82
N THR A 323 -21.20 -0.94 0.14
CA THR A 323 -21.53 -0.55 1.52
C THR A 323 -21.55 0.96 1.73
N GLN A 324 -21.15 1.78 0.75
CA GLN A 324 -21.04 3.24 0.88
C GLN A 324 -22.38 3.96 0.64
N THR A 325 -23.40 3.54 1.38
CA THR A 325 -24.74 4.11 1.33
C THR A 325 -24.97 5.10 2.47
N ALA A 326 -26.13 5.77 2.47
CA ALA A 326 -26.55 6.62 3.59
C ALA A 326 -26.53 5.81 4.90
N ASP A 327 -25.96 6.40 5.94
CA ASP A 327 -25.78 5.74 7.22
C ASP A 327 -27.03 5.88 8.11
N PRO A 328 -27.46 4.82 8.78
CA PRO A 328 -28.70 4.85 9.58
C PRO A 328 -28.59 5.68 10.87
N LEU A 329 -27.38 5.88 11.42
CA LEU A 329 -27.18 6.61 12.68
C LEU A 329 -26.99 8.11 12.46
N PHE A 330 -26.39 8.49 11.33
CA PHE A 330 -26.26 9.86 10.86
C PHE A 330 -26.71 9.97 9.39
N PRO A 331 -28.03 10.00 9.14
CA PRO A 331 -28.60 9.97 7.78
C PRO A 331 -28.41 11.26 6.98
N ASN A 332 -28.09 12.37 7.65
CA ASN A 332 -27.84 13.66 7.01
C ASN A 332 -26.36 13.87 6.67
N SER A 333 -25.48 12.98 7.11
CA SER A 333 -24.05 13.06 6.83
C SER A 333 -23.79 12.61 5.39
N ASP A 334 -22.73 13.16 4.77
CA ASP A 334 -22.36 12.77 3.41
C ASP A 334 -21.94 11.30 3.35
N LEU A 335 -21.90 10.76 2.13
CA LEU A 335 -21.53 9.36 1.89
C LEU A 335 -20.05 9.07 2.15
N TYR A 336 -19.21 10.10 2.35
CA TYR A 336 -17.76 9.98 2.55
C TYR A 336 -17.07 9.02 1.55
N SER A 337 -17.25 9.29 0.25
CA SER A 337 -16.62 8.52 -0.82
C SER A 337 -15.14 8.30 -0.56
N ARG A 338 -14.65 7.09 -0.87
CA ARG A 338 -13.25 6.69 -0.64
C ARG A 338 -12.78 6.75 0.82
N THR A 339 -13.66 6.94 1.79
CA THR A 339 -13.32 6.85 3.22
C THR A 339 -13.97 5.62 3.83
N ALA A 340 -13.13 4.65 4.19
CA ALA A 340 -13.57 3.51 4.96
C ALA A 340 -13.82 3.94 6.40
N ASN A 341 -15.03 3.71 6.90
CA ASN A 341 -15.47 4.15 8.20
C ASN A 341 -16.46 3.16 8.84
N VAL A 342 -16.60 3.26 10.15
CA VAL A 342 -17.53 2.44 10.94
C VAL A 342 -18.40 3.35 11.76
N THR A 343 -19.69 3.05 11.78
CA THR A 343 -20.65 3.64 12.72
C THR A 343 -21.18 2.59 13.68
N GLY A 344 -21.57 3.02 14.86
CA GLY A 344 -22.17 2.13 15.84
C GLY A 344 -22.66 2.83 17.10
N LEU A 345 -23.17 2.02 18.01
CA LEU A 345 -23.65 2.42 19.33
C LEU A 345 -22.79 1.82 20.43
N VAL A 346 -22.37 2.65 21.38
CA VAL A 346 -21.79 2.20 22.66
C VAL A 346 -22.75 2.60 23.78
N GLY A 347 -22.82 1.81 24.85
CA GLY A 347 -23.62 2.18 26.03
C GLY A 347 -23.06 3.44 26.68
N GLY A 348 -23.94 4.40 26.99
CA GLY A 348 -23.59 5.65 27.68
C GLY A 348 -23.39 5.45 29.18
N GLY A 349 -22.71 6.40 29.81
CA GLY A 349 -22.40 6.42 31.23
C GLY A 349 -23.51 7.07 32.07
N SER A 350 -23.89 8.31 31.76
CA SER A 350 -24.86 9.08 32.55
C SER A 350 -25.64 10.11 31.72
N PHE A 351 -26.95 10.21 31.95
CA PHE A 351 -27.81 11.22 31.31
C PHE A 351 -27.48 12.68 31.61
N THR A 352 -26.62 12.94 32.61
CA THR A 352 -26.30 14.30 33.08
C THR A 352 -24.88 14.75 32.73
N ALA A 353 -24.06 13.85 32.20
CA ALA A 353 -22.67 14.14 31.84
C ALA A 353 -22.47 13.69 30.41
N LYS A 354 -21.83 14.53 29.62
CA LYS A 354 -21.51 14.20 28.23
C LYS A 354 -20.37 13.20 28.19
N ASP A 355 -20.57 12.09 27.48
CA ASP A 355 -19.55 11.07 27.30
C ASP A 355 -18.57 11.43 26.17
N PRO A 356 -17.26 11.17 26.34
CA PRO A 356 -16.28 11.38 25.28
C PRO A 356 -16.38 10.28 24.21
N MET A 357 -15.77 10.52 23.05
CA MET A 357 -15.63 9.51 22.00
C MET A 357 -14.95 8.25 22.56
N PRO A 358 -15.53 7.05 22.34
CA PRO A 358 -14.90 5.82 22.77
C PRO A 358 -13.70 5.49 21.88
N ASP A 359 -12.65 4.96 22.49
CA ASP A 359 -11.50 4.38 21.81
C ASP A 359 -11.90 3.08 21.13
N ILE A 360 -12.32 3.17 19.87
CA ILE A 360 -12.69 2.01 19.06
C ILE A 360 -11.48 1.54 18.26
N THR A 361 -11.18 0.25 18.34
CA THR A 361 -10.16 -0.41 17.50
C THR A 361 -10.83 -1.39 16.57
N VAL A 362 -10.34 -1.46 15.33
CA VAL A 362 -10.83 -2.41 14.32
C VAL A 362 -9.68 -3.24 13.76
N THR A 363 -10.02 -4.40 13.20
CA THR A 363 -9.11 -5.16 12.35
C THR A 363 -9.59 -5.06 10.90
N ALA A 364 -8.83 -4.38 10.06
CA ALA A 364 -9.16 -4.20 8.66
C ALA A 364 -8.27 -5.07 7.77
N ARG A 365 -8.91 -5.67 6.76
CA ARG A 365 -8.23 -6.09 5.54
C ARG A 365 -8.14 -4.86 4.67
N GLY A 366 -6.90 -4.45 4.39
CA GLY A 366 -6.50 -3.22 3.71
C GLY A 366 -7.09 -3.07 2.32
N MET A 367 -6.57 -2.09 1.59
CA MET A 367 -7.02 -1.78 0.24
C MET A 367 -6.93 -2.99 -0.68
N ARG A 368 -7.92 -3.13 -1.57
CA ARG A 368 -7.85 -4.09 -2.67
C ARG A 368 -6.77 -3.66 -3.66
N ALA A 369 -5.91 -4.59 -4.04
CA ALA A 369 -4.80 -4.39 -4.96
C ALA A 369 -4.96 -5.28 -6.21
N PRO A 370 -4.32 -4.92 -7.34
CA PRO A 370 -4.19 -5.82 -8.47
C PRO A 370 -3.41 -7.08 -8.08
N LEU A 371 -3.95 -8.25 -8.42
CA LEU A 371 -3.37 -9.56 -8.13
C LEU A 371 -3.17 -10.37 -9.42
N PRO A 372 -2.18 -11.26 -9.45
CA PRO A 372 -1.97 -12.15 -10.59
C PRO A 372 -2.99 -13.28 -10.60
N ASP A 373 -3.36 -13.72 -11.79
CA ASP A 373 -4.01 -15.03 -11.99
C ASP A 373 -3.02 -16.18 -11.81
N ALA A 374 -3.49 -17.42 -12.00
CA ALA A 374 -2.66 -18.61 -11.90
C ALA A 374 -1.48 -18.64 -12.90
N GLY A 375 -1.56 -17.85 -13.99
CA GLY A 375 -0.51 -17.67 -14.98
C GLY A 375 0.48 -16.55 -14.65
N GLY A 376 0.31 -15.82 -13.54
CA GLY A 376 1.16 -14.70 -13.17
C GLY A 376 0.73 -13.36 -13.79
N VAL A 377 -0.42 -13.28 -14.46
CA VAL A 377 -0.89 -12.06 -15.13
C VAL A 377 -1.74 -11.23 -14.17
N PHE A 378 -1.37 -9.97 -13.90
CA PHE A 378 -2.06 -9.06 -12.97
C PHE A 378 -3.38 -8.51 -13.54
N ASN A 379 -4.40 -9.37 -13.63
CA ASN A 379 -5.73 -9.05 -14.15
C ASN A 379 -6.87 -9.21 -13.11
N GLN A 380 -6.55 -9.59 -11.87
CA GLN A 380 -7.50 -9.73 -10.78
C GLN A 380 -7.42 -8.53 -9.84
N THR A 381 -8.48 -8.27 -9.08
CA THR A 381 -8.47 -7.29 -7.99
C THR A 381 -8.91 -7.99 -6.72
N GLY A 382 -8.13 -7.89 -5.65
CA GLY A 382 -8.45 -8.55 -4.39
C GLY A 382 -7.57 -8.12 -3.24
N TRP A 383 -7.72 -8.79 -2.11
CA TRP A 383 -6.90 -8.57 -0.92
C TRP A 383 -5.72 -9.51 -0.85
N THR A 384 -4.58 -9.02 -0.38
CA THR A 384 -3.39 -9.81 -0.08
C THR A 384 -2.60 -9.17 1.05
N ASP A 385 -1.91 -9.98 1.85
CA ASP A 385 -0.88 -9.58 2.80
C ASP A 385 0.53 -9.92 2.32
N ASN A 386 0.68 -10.42 1.09
CA ASN A 386 1.97 -10.76 0.52
C ASN A 386 2.79 -9.49 0.20
N PRO A 387 4.01 -9.35 0.74
CA PRO A 387 4.79 -8.14 0.61
C PRO A 387 5.23 -7.86 -0.84
N ALA A 388 5.39 -8.87 -1.69
CA ALA A 388 5.77 -8.67 -3.09
C ALA A 388 4.65 -7.98 -3.88
N TYR A 389 3.41 -8.49 -3.76
CA TYR A 389 2.23 -7.88 -4.40
C TYR A 389 1.90 -6.50 -3.83
N LEU A 390 2.01 -6.32 -2.52
CA LEU A 390 1.80 -5.01 -1.89
C LEU A 390 2.85 -3.98 -2.34
N THR A 391 4.11 -4.40 -2.48
CA THR A 391 5.17 -3.53 -3.00
C THR A 391 4.87 -3.15 -4.45
N ARG A 392 4.46 -4.10 -5.29
CA ARG A 392 4.06 -3.81 -6.67
C ARG A 392 2.91 -2.78 -6.70
N TYR A 393 1.87 -2.98 -5.90
CA TYR A 393 0.75 -2.04 -5.81
C TYR A 393 1.22 -0.62 -5.44
N VAL A 394 2.08 -0.50 -4.42
CA VAL A 394 2.65 0.79 -4.02
C VAL A 394 3.42 1.45 -5.15
N LEU A 395 4.21 0.68 -5.91
CA LEU A 395 4.97 1.19 -7.03
C LEU A 395 4.08 1.64 -8.19
N THR A 396 2.99 0.92 -8.48
CA THR A 396 2.18 1.14 -9.68
C THR A 396 0.94 2.01 -9.51
N ASP A 397 0.42 2.16 -8.28
CA ASP A 397 -0.82 2.92 -8.08
C ASP A 397 -0.61 4.39 -8.46
N PRO A 398 -1.51 5.00 -9.27
CA PRO A 398 -1.37 6.39 -9.70
C PRO A 398 -1.37 7.44 -8.58
N ARG A 399 -1.89 7.09 -7.40
CA ARG A 399 -1.92 7.96 -6.20
C ARG A 399 -0.68 7.79 -5.32
N LEU A 400 0.15 6.80 -5.65
CA LEU A 400 1.42 6.50 -5.01
C LEU A 400 2.53 6.76 -6.03
N PHE A 401 3.47 5.83 -6.22
CA PHE A 401 4.65 6.11 -7.06
C PHE A 401 4.35 6.20 -8.56
N ASN A 402 3.16 5.77 -9.02
CA ASN A 402 2.70 5.86 -10.40
C ASN A 402 3.74 5.38 -11.45
N ILE A 403 4.45 4.30 -11.13
CA ILE A 403 5.38 3.67 -12.05
C ILE A 403 4.59 2.80 -13.00
N SER A 404 4.83 2.95 -14.30
CA SER A 404 4.20 2.10 -15.31
C SER A 404 4.42 0.62 -14.95
N PRO A 405 3.35 -0.21 -14.86
CA PRO A 405 3.48 -1.63 -14.57
C PRO A 405 4.42 -2.37 -15.52
N ASN A 406 4.57 -1.89 -16.75
CA ASN A 406 5.46 -2.48 -17.75
C ASN A 406 6.96 -2.36 -17.39
N LEU A 407 7.31 -1.52 -16.42
CA LEU A 407 8.67 -1.41 -15.89
C LEU A 407 8.94 -2.41 -14.75
N ILE A 408 7.93 -3.19 -14.34
CA ILE A 408 8.03 -4.21 -13.31
C ILE A 408 8.11 -5.58 -13.97
N ASP A 409 9.06 -6.39 -13.51
CA ASP A 409 9.13 -7.80 -13.88
C ASP A 409 8.08 -8.59 -13.08
N ASP A 410 6.89 -8.73 -13.67
CA ASP A 410 5.74 -9.39 -13.04
C ASP A 410 5.98 -10.88 -12.78
N ALA A 411 6.79 -11.55 -13.61
CA ALA A 411 7.16 -12.95 -13.40
C ALA A 411 8.04 -13.11 -12.15
N VAL A 412 9.05 -12.24 -11.99
CA VAL A 412 9.89 -12.22 -10.78
C VAL A 412 9.07 -11.81 -9.55
N CYS A 413 8.14 -10.87 -9.69
CA CYS A 413 7.22 -10.49 -8.62
C CYS A 413 6.38 -11.70 -8.16
N PHE A 414 5.81 -12.44 -9.11
CA PHE A 414 5.00 -13.64 -8.86
C PHE A 414 5.80 -14.75 -8.17
N ASP A 415 7.02 -15.05 -8.65
CA ASP A 415 7.85 -16.08 -8.03
C ASP A 415 8.36 -15.66 -6.64
N THR A 416 8.66 -14.38 -6.45
CA THR A 416 9.01 -13.83 -5.13
C THR A 416 7.81 -13.96 -4.17
N ALA A 417 6.60 -13.69 -4.64
CA ALA A 417 5.40 -13.85 -3.84
C ALA A 417 5.20 -15.30 -3.41
N LYS A 418 5.34 -16.28 -4.32
CA LYS A 418 5.30 -17.71 -3.97
C LYS A 418 6.31 -18.08 -2.89
N PHE A 419 7.53 -17.54 -2.99
CA PHE A 419 8.55 -17.76 -1.95
C PHE A 419 8.14 -17.15 -0.60
N CYS A 420 7.53 -15.96 -0.60
CA CYS A 420 7.02 -15.35 0.63
C CYS A 420 5.84 -16.11 1.25
N ASP A 421 5.04 -16.77 0.43
CA ASP A 421 3.90 -17.58 0.88
C ASP A 421 4.29 -19.03 1.23
N GLU A 422 5.54 -19.42 1.00
CA GLU A 422 6.02 -20.79 1.26
C GLU A 422 5.98 -21.09 2.77
N PRO A 423 5.24 -22.13 3.20
CA PRO A 423 5.21 -22.50 4.60
C PRO A 423 6.56 -23.10 5.01
N LEU A 424 7.21 -22.50 6.01
CA LEU A 424 8.41 -23.08 6.62
C LEU A 424 8.02 -24.27 7.49
N ILE A 425 8.48 -25.46 7.09
CA ILE A 425 8.35 -26.70 7.87
C ILE A 425 9.60 -26.86 8.73
N ASP A 426 9.44 -26.84 10.06
CA ASP A 426 10.53 -27.08 11.01
C ASP A 426 10.70 -28.57 11.28
N ASP A 427 11.64 -29.20 10.57
CA ASP A 427 12.04 -30.58 10.76
C ASP A 427 13.15 -30.75 11.82
N SER A 428 13.65 -29.65 12.41
CA SER A 428 14.82 -29.67 13.31
C SER A 428 14.52 -30.25 14.69
N ASN A 429 13.24 -30.41 15.05
CA ASN A 429 12.80 -30.91 16.35
C ASN A 429 13.33 -30.08 17.55
N GLY A 430 13.82 -28.86 17.30
CA GLY A 430 14.49 -28.00 18.28
C GLY A 430 13.55 -27.35 19.29
N GLU A 431 12.24 -27.37 19.03
CA GLU A 431 11.23 -26.69 19.82
C GLU A 431 10.18 -27.68 20.34
N ARG A 432 10.55 -28.46 21.36
CA ARG A 432 9.62 -29.40 22.03
C ARG A 432 8.72 -28.68 23.03
N LEU A 433 7.41 -28.86 22.87
CA LEU A 433 6.40 -28.46 23.85
C LEU A 433 6.04 -29.67 24.72
N PHE A 434 6.24 -29.57 26.03
CA PHE A 434 5.76 -30.58 26.99
C PHE A 434 4.36 -30.21 27.46
N VAL A 435 3.36 -31.02 27.08
CA VAL A 435 1.97 -30.85 27.52
C VAL A 435 1.65 -31.90 28.58
N PRO A 436 1.04 -31.54 29.73
CA PRO A 436 0.60 -32.50 30.73
C PRO A 436 -0.38 -33.52 30.14
N ALA A 437 -0.23 -34.80 30.48
CA ALA A 437 -1.03 -35.89 29.91
C ALA A 437 -2.55 -35.69 30.03
N ALA A 438 -3.02 -34.98 31.07
CA ALA A 438 -4.43 -34.68 31.27
C ALA A 438 -5.04 -33.73 30.22
N GLN A 439 -4.22 -32.98 29.49
CA GLN A 439 -4.66 -32.06 28.44
C GLN A 439 -4.46 -32.65 27.03
N ALA A 440 -3.83 -33.83 26.91
CA ALA A 440 -3.51 -34.43 25.61
C ALA A 440 -4.75 -34.73 24.74
N SER A 441 -5.90 -35.02 25.35
CA SER A 441 -7.16 -35.24 24.64
C SER A 441 -7.78 -33.96 24.07
N GLU A 442 -7.40 -32.78 24.56
CA GLU A 442 -7.85 -31.49 24.01
C GLU A 442 -7.08 -31.10 22.73
N PHE A 443 -5.95 -31.76 22.45
CA PHE A 443 -5.05 -31.47 21.32
C PHE A 443 -5.18 -32.45 20.14
N GLY A 444 -6.10 -33.41 20.17
CA GLY A 444 -6.36 -34.36 19.08
C GLY A 444 -5.23 -35.38 18.85
N THR A 445 -5.58 -36.60 18.43
CA THR A 445 -4.64 -37.74 18.31
C THR A 445 -3.85 -37.77 16.99
N GLY A 446 -3.58 -36.62 16.36
CA GLY A 446 -2.90 -36.54 15.05
C GLY A 446 -1.63 -35.68 15.09
N PRO A 447 -0.64 -35.94 14.22
CA PRO A 447 0.61 -35.16 14.11
C PRO A 447 0.42 -33.69 13.67
N GLU A 448 -0.80 -33.17 13.62
CA GLU A 448 -1.11 -31.84 13.08
C GLU A 448 -1.27 -30.70 14.10
N GLN A 449 -1.25 -30.94 15.43
CA GLN A 449 -1.89 -29.99 16.36
C GLN A 449 -1.09 -29.46 17.57
N ALA A 450 0.25 -29.49 17.54
CA ALA A 450 1.05 -28.61 18.41
C ALA A 450 1.81 -27.60 17.54
N ARG A 451 1.31 -26.36 17.43
CA ARG A 451 1.99 -25.28 16.69
C ARG A 451 2.24 -24.08 17.60
N ARG A 452 3.42 -23.47 17.48
CA ARG A 452 3.78 -22.22 18.16
C ARG A 452 2.90 -21.07 17.64
N PHE A 453 2.41 -20.24 18.55
CA PHE A 453 1.62 -19.05 18.20
C PHE A 453 2.26 -17.79 18.75
N ARG A 454 2.78 -16.92 17.85
CA ARG A 454 2.85 -15.46 18.04
C ARG A 454 2.91 -14.73 16.69
N SER A 455 1.80 -14.08 16.32
CA SER A 455 1.82 -12.84 15.56
C SER A 455 0.58 -12.03 15.95
N THR A 456 0.68 -10.71 15.90
CA THR A 456 -0.41 -9.76 16.19
C THR A 456 -1.47 -9.71 15.09
N GLY A 457 -1.29 -10.47 14.00
CA GLY A 457 -2.34 -10.84 13.06
C GLY A 457 -2.92 -12.20 13.44
N LEU A 458 -4.22 -12.42 13.24
CA LEU A 458 -4.91 -13.70 13.43
C LEU A 458 -4.48 -14.70 12.32
N LEU A 459 -3.18 -15.00 12.27
CA LEU A 459 -2.56 -16.10 11.55
C LEU A 459 -2.63 -17.31 12.47
N ASP A 460 -3.83 -17.87 12.61
CA ASP A 460 -4.07 -19.04 13.42
C ASP A 460 -3.94 -20.33 12.59
N SER A 461 -4.06 -21.48 13.23
CA SER A 461 -3.99 -22.77 12.54
C SER A 461 -5.01 -22.90 11.41
N ARG A 462 -6.12 -22.17 11.45
CA ARG A 462 -7.17 -22.22 10.43
C ARG A 462 -6.76 -21.42 9.20
N TRP A 463 -6.04 -20.31 9.36
CA TRP A 463 -5.53 -19.50 8.25
C TRP A 463 -4.62 -20.34 7.36
N TYR A 464 -3.70 -21.08 7.99
CA TYR A 464 -2.84 -22.02 7.29
C TYR A 464 -3.62 -23.20 6.69
N ARG A 465 -4.68 -23.70 7.34
CA ARG A 465 -5.52 -24.75 6.74
C ARG A 465 -6.24 -24.26 5.49
N TYR A 466 -6.76 -23.03 5.49
CA TYR A 466 -7.34 -22.42 4.29
C TYR A 466 -6.30 -22.30 3.17
N HIS A 467 -5.12 -21.74 3.45
CA HIS A 467 -4.05 -21.60 2.46
C HIS A 467 -3.52 -22.94 1.92
N LEU A 468 -3.50 -23.99 2.75
CA LEU A 468 -3.12 -25.34 2.34
C LEU A 468 -4.26 -26.11 1.64
N GLY A 469 -5.42 -25.48 1.40
CA GLY A 469 -6.59 -26.14 0.80
C GLY A 469 -7.27 -27.18 1.70
N LEU A 470 -6.91 -27.22 2.99
CA LEU A 470 -7.45 -28.13 4.01
C LEU A 470 -8.72 -27.59 4.70
N ALA A 471 -9.15 -26.38 4.34
CA ALA A 471 -10.40 -25.77 4.78
C ALA A 471 -10.99 -24.91 3.65
N ALA A 472 -12.32 -24.95 3.49
CA ALA A 472 -13.02 -24.22 2.43
C ALA A 472 -13.28 -22.74 2.79
N GLU A 473 -13.25 -22.38 4.07
CA GLU A 473 -13.60 -21.05 4.56
C GLU A 473 -12.41 -20.38 5.26
N LEU A 474 -12.28 -19.07 5.03
CA LEU A 474 -11.34 -18.24 5.77
C LEU A 474 -11.72 -18.22 7.27
N PRO A 475 -10.75 -18.30 8.20
CA PRO A 475 -10.99 -18.47 9.64
C PRO A 475 -11.88 -17.42 10.29
N GLU A 476 -11.86 -16.21 9.72
CA GLU A 476 -12.48 -15.02 10.27
C GLU A 476 -14.01 -15.06 10.16
N PHE A 477 -14.55 -15.83 9.19
CA PHE A 477 -15.99 -16.06 9.06
C PHE A 477 -16.55 -16.95 10.17
N ILE A 478 -15.70 -17.75 10.84
CA ILE A 478 -16.10 -18.67 11.91
C ILE A 478 -16.08 -17.96 13.29
N ALA A 479 -15.31 -16.87 13.43
CA ALA A 479 -15.20 -16.14 14.70
C ALA A 479 -16.46 -15.32 15.03
N ALA A 480 -17.21 -14.88 14.01
CA ALA A 480 -18.48 -14.18 14.20
C ALA A 480 -19.57 -15.07 14.85
N THR A 481 -19.48 -16.40 14.71
CA THR A 481 -20.52 -17.32 15.18
C THR A 481 -20.35 -17.77 16.65
N ARG A 482 -19.20 -17.52 17.30
CA ARG A 482 -18.89 -18.07 18.65
C ARG A 482 -18.75 -17.06 19.79
N SER A 483 -18.84 -15.75 19.55
CA SER A 483 -18.74 -14.76 20.65
C SER A 483 -19.95 -14.72 21.59
N THR A 484 -21.02 -15.48 21.31
CA THR A 484 -22.22 -15.56 22.17
C THR A 484 -22.10 -16.49 23.37
N ARG A 485 -20.99 -17.23 23.56
CA ARG A 485 -20.84 -18.17 24.68
C ARG A 485 -19.43 -18.23 25.28
N PHE A 486 -18.96 -17.17 25.91
CA PHE A 486 -17.95 -17.35 26.98
C PHE A 486 -18.17 -16.29 28.08
N SER A 487 -19.00 -16.66 29.04
CA SER A 487 -19.15 -15.97 30.33
C SER A 487 -17.97 -16.31 31.24
N GLN A 488 -17.36 -15.25 31.78
CA GLN A 488 -16.60 -15.14 33.02
C GLN A 488 -16.00 -16.43 33.62
N THR A 489 -14.68 -16.56 33.57
CA THR A 489 -13.91 -17.09 34.72
C THR A 489 -12.51 -16.48 34.73
N ARG A 490 -12.19 -15.77 35.82
CA ARG A 490 -10.90 -15.14 36.09
C ARG A 490 -9.79 -16.19 36.19
N ARG A 491 -8.79 -16.16 35.30
CA ARG A 491 -7.41 -16.59 35.61
C ARG A 491 -6.41 -15.67 34.92
N ARG A 492 -5.53 -15.04 35.72
CA ARG A 492 -4.41 -14.23 35.24
C ARG A 492 -3.38 -15.15 34.56
N PRO A 493 -2.78 -14.76 33.42
CA PRO A 493 -1.48 -15.27 33.02
C PRO A 493 -0.40 -14.21 33.26
N LEU A 494 0.56 -14.55 34.12
CA LEU A 494 1.92 -14.02 34.09
C LEU A 494 2.65 -14.72 32.93
N THR A 495 3.30 -13.99 32.01
CA THR A 495 4.69 -14.27 31.55
C THR A 495 5.22 -13.31 30.47
N PHE A 496 6.50 -12.97 30.62
CA PHE A 496 7.42 -12.22 29.75
C PHE A 496 7.78 -12.94 28.46
N PHE A 497 8.11 -12.23 27.37
CA PHE A 497 9.03 -12.73 26.30
C PHE A 497 9.64 -11.58 25.45
N SER A 498 10.89 -11.82 25.01
CA SER A 498 11.73 -10.93 24.19
C SER A 498 11.56 -11.18 22.67
N LYS A 499 12.14 -10.27 21.87
CA LYS A 499 12.07 -10.22 20.40
C LYS A 499 13.49 -10.38 19.83
N SER A 500 13.67 -11.25 18.85
CA SER A 500 14.88 -11.30 18.01
C SER A 500 14.48 -11.07 16.57
N TYR A 501 15.07 -10.06 15.94
CA TYR A 501 14.98 -9.82 14.50
C TYR A 501 16.08 -10.63 13.80
N CYS A 502 15.72 -11.40 12.77
CA CYS A 502 16.71 -11.88 11.80
C CYS A 502 17.18 -10.70 10.95
N ARG A 503 18.48 -10.36 11.05
CA ARG A 503 19.15 -9.55 10.02
C ARG A 503 19.38 -10.43 8.79
N PRO A 504 19.25 -9.91 7.56
CA PRO A 504 19.68 -10.64 6.38
C PRO A 504 21.22 -10.73 6.40
N SER A 505 21.73 -11.95 6.49
CA SER A 505 23.15 -12.26 6.33
C SER A 505 23.54 -12.15 4.87
N VAL A 506 24.38 -11.17 4.55
CA VAL A 506 25.12 -11.11 3.29
C VAL A 506 26.16 -12.22 3.33
N ALA A 507 25.99 -13.26 2.51
CA ALA A 507 26.98 -14.31 2.34
C ALA A 507 28.16 -13.76 1.51
N ILE A 508 29.22 -13.32 2.18
CA ILE A 508 30.53 -13.11 1.56
C ILE A 508 31.31 -14.41 1.72
N SER A 509 31.59 -15.07 0.60
CA SER A 509 32.46 -16.25 0.55
C SER A 509 33.91 -15.85 0.85
N PRO A 510 34.60 -16.44 1.84
CA PRO A 510 36.01 -16.14 2.08
C PRO A 510 36.88 -16.99 1.15
N SER A 511 37.55 -16.32 0.22
CA SER A 511 38.68 -16.90 -0.52
C SER A 511 39.83 -17.21 0.44
N THR A 512 40.29 -18.45 0.43
CA THR A 512 41.49 -18.93 1.12
C THR A 512 42.74 -18.11 0.78
N ARG A 513 43.37 -17.49 1.79
CA ARG A 513 44.81 -17.20 1.79
C ARG A 513 45.42 -17.50 3.16
N ARG A 514 46.36 -18.44 3.15
CA ARG A 514 47.31 -18.74 4.24
C ARG A 514 48.18 -17.51 4.52
N GLY A 515 48.43 -17.24 5.79
CA GLY A 515 49.45 -16.29 6.24
C GLY A 515 49.55 -16.29 7.76
N SER A 516 50.73 -16.61 8.27
CA SER A 516 51.04 -17.04 9.63
C SER A 516 51.28 -15.90 10.64
N SER A 517 50.88 -16.15 11.89
CA SER A 517 51.55 -15.78 13.16
C SER A 517 51.92 -14.31 13.45
N ARG A 518 51.42 -13.74 14.56
CA ARG A 518 52.06 -13.77 15.90
C ARG A 518 51.22 -13.01 16.93
N PHE A 519 51.28 -13.54 18.15
CA PHE A 519 50.78 -13.03 19.43
C PHE A 519 51.38 -11.66 19.81
N ALA A 520 50.58 -10.82 20.49
CA ALA A 520 50.92 -10.22 21.79
C ALA A 520 49.69 -9.55 22.41
N ALA A 521 49.55 -9.70 23.73
CA ALA A 521 48.48 -9.23 24.58
C ALA A 521 48.89 -7.97 25.36
N SER A 522 47.91 -7.47 26.14
CA SER A 522 47.93 -6.56 27.31
C SER A 522 48.06 -5.04 27.08
N ASP A 523 46.94 -4.34 27.30
CA ASP A 523 46.64 -3.37 28.39
C ASP A 523 47.64 -2.24 28.72
N PRO A 524 47.17 -1.08 29.24
CA PRO A 524 45.91 -0.84 29.97
C PRO A 524 44.85 0.02 29.26
#